data_AF-A0AA96XQ78-F1
#
_entry.id   AF-A0AA96XQ78-F1
#
_cell.length_a   1.000
_cell.length_b   1.000
_cell.length_c   1.000
_cell.angle_alpha   90.00
_cell.angle_beta   90.00
_cell.angle_gamma   90.00
#
_symmetry.space_group_name_H-M   'P 1'
#
loop_
_entity.id
_entity.type
_entity.pdbx_description
1 polymer ?
#
loop_
_entity_poly.entity_id
_entity_poly.type
_entity_poly.pdbx_seq_one_letter_code
_entity_poly.pdbx_strand_id
1 'polypeptide(L)'
;MGGQAVLTPEPPDLLRYEITPRLPDIIEDAAVWAASQADLAPDGKVNLFGISFSGGLSVVAAGRPALQDRVAATLSFGGHGDLPRVLTFLCSGELPDGSHLVPHDYGVVIILLNVAEKLVPPEQVEPLRAGIRTFLRASHQAMVDGRLAAETFAKARDLQAELPEPAATLMGYVNTRDVAALGPRLLPFVKTFAADPALSPERSPPPTAPVFLLHGAGDTVIPAVESSRLAAALRPHTEVHALATPLITHAEMDGPQALMDVLRLVRFWADLLDA
;
A
#
# COMPACT_ATOMS: atom_id res chain seq x y z
N MET A 1 21.78 17.85 20.59
CA MET A 1 21.34 16.46 20.38
C MET A 1 20.01 16.57 19.66
N GLY A 2 19.99 16.25 18.36
CA GLY A 2 18.80 16.34 17.53
C GLY A 2 18.35 14.93 17.17
N GLY A 3 17.09 14.62 17.42
CA GLY A 3 16.44 13.39 17.04
C GLY A 3 14.94 13.65 16.99
N GLN A 4 14.24 13.01 16.06
CA GLN A 4 12.78 13.09 15.98
C GLN A 4 12.19 11.88 16.72
N ALA A 5 11.14 12.11 17.50
CA ALA A 5 10.37 11.01 18.07
C ALA A 5 9.59 10.32 16.94
N VAL A 6 9.61 8.99 16.91
CA VAL A 6 8.91 8.19 15.90
C VAL A 6 7.87 7.33 16.60
N LEU A 7 6.61 7.49 16.21
CA LEU A 7 5.50 6.64 16.61
C LEU A 7 5.12 5.75 15.44
N THR A 8 5.09 4.43 15.66
CA THR A 8 4.63 3.45 14.67
C THR A 8 3.39 2.75 15.21
N PRO A 9 2.18 3.23 14.86
CA PRO A 9 0.96 2.54 15.26
C PRO A 9 0.90 1.16 14.58
N GLU A 10 0.21 0.22 15.23
CA GLU A 10 0.01 -1.14 14.71
C GLU A 10 -1.47 -1.38 14.40
N PRO A 11 -1.97 -0.98 13.21
CA PRO A 11 -3.35 -1.26 12.82
C PRO A 11 -3.63 -2.77 12.79
N PRO A 12 -4.54 -3.30 13.64
CA PRO A 12 -4.78 -4.74 13.72
C PRO A 12 -5.23 -5.35 12.39
N ASP A 13 -6.01 -4.59 11.63
CA ASP A 13 -6.52 -4.99 10.32
C ASP A 13 -5.35 -5.15 9.31
N LEU A 14 -4.37 -4.24 9.28
CA LEU A 14 -3.17 -4.40 8.42
C LEU A 14 -2.31 -5.60 8.82
N LEU A 15 -2.15 -5.87 10.12
CA LEU A 15 -1.44 -7.06 10.59
C LEU A 15 -2.09 -8.37 10.15
N ARG A 16 -3.39 -8.32 9.80
CA ARG A 16 -4.17 -9.44 9.28
C ARG A 16 -4.37 -9.39 7.76
N TYR A 17 -3.77 -8.40 7.10
CA TYR A 17 -3.95 -8.10 5.67
C TYR A 17 -5.40 -7.78 5.28
N GLU A 18 -6.17 -7.26 6.24
CA GLU A 18 -7.54 -6.81 6.03
C GLU A 18 -7.55 -5.36 5.55
N ILE A 19 -8.29 -5.09 4.48
CA ILE A 19 -8.49 -3.73 3.96
C ILE A 19 -9.87 -3.27 4.44
N THR A 20 -9.87 -2.32 5.38
CA THR A 20 -11.10 -1.80 5.98
C THR A 20 -11.09 -0.26 5.95
N PRO A 21 -12.26 0.38 5.83
CA PRO A 21 -12.34 1.84 5.76
C PRO A 21 -11.95 2.54 7.08
N ARG A 22 -11.73 1.78 8.16
CA ARG A 22 -11.29 2.29 9.46
C ARG A 22 -9.78 2.44 9.55
N LEU A 23 -9.02 1.95 8.58
CA LEU A 23 -7.56 2.02 8.62
C LEU A 23 -6.99 3.45 8.78
N PRO A 24 -7.53 4.48 8.11
CA PRO A 24 -7.07 5.84 8.37
C PRO A 24 -7.51 6.38 9.75
N ASP A 25 -8.53 5.80 10.40
CA ASP A 25 -8.94 6.20 11.77
C ASP A 25 -7.79 5.94 12.75
N ILE A 26 -7.07 4.83 12.59
CA ILE A 26 -5.95 4.47 13.47
C ILE A 26 -4.77 5.44 13.28
N ILE A 27 -4.55 5.90 12.04
CA ILE A 27 -3.55 6.92 11.73
C ILE A 27 -3.97 8.26 12.35
N GLU A 28 -5.24 8.64 12.21
CA GLU A 28 -5.82 9.85 12.81
C GLU A 28 -5.69 9.85 14.32
N ASP A 29 -6.14 8.80 15.00
CA ASP A 29 -6.12 8.69 16.47
C ASP A 29 -4.69 8.78 17.01
N ALA A 30 -3.74 8.07 16.37
CA ALA A 30 -2.33 8.10 16.75
C ALA A 30 -1.71 9.49 16.56
N ALA A 31 -2.02 10.15 15.44
CA ALA A 31 -1.53 11.49 15.13
C ALA A 31 -2.13 12.56 16.04
N VAL A 32 -3.44 12.49 16.34
CA VAL A 32 -4.12 13.38 17.29
C VAL A 32 -3.53 13.22 18.69
N TRP A 33 -3.32 11.98 19.14
CA TRP A 33 -2.69 11.72 20.42
C TRP A 33 -1.28 12.30 20.46
N ALA A 34 -0.44 12.01 19.46
CA ALA A 34 0.93 12.49 19.39
C ALA A 34 1.03 14.02 19.35
N ALA A 35 0.18 14.67 18.55
CA ALA A 35 0.09 16.14 18.46
C ALA A 35 -0.35 16.79 19.78
N SER A 36 -0.99 16.05 20.69
CA SER A 36 -1.38 16.54 22.02
C SER A 36 -0.32 16.36 23.11
N GLN A 37 0.76 15.61 22.82
CA GLN A 37 1.84 15.37 23.77
C GLN A 37 2.91 16.46 23.62
N ALA A 38 3.07 17.32 24.63
CA ALA A 38 4.00 18.46 24.56
C ALA A 38 5.48 18.05 24.47
N ASP A 39 5.83 16.84 24.91
CA ASP A 39 7.17 16.25 24.80
C ASP A 39 7.44 15.64 23.40
N LEU A 40 6.41 15.26 22.66
CA LEU A 40 6.53 14.71 21.31
C LEU A 40 6.33 15.79 20.22
N ALA A 41 5.37 16.69 20.42
CA ALA A 41 4.98 17.74 19.49
C ALA A 41 4.82 19.09 20.24
N PRO A 42 5.93 19.79 20.56
CA PRO A 42 5.89 21.06 21.30
C PRO A 42 5.09 22.17 20.62
N ASP A 43 4.98 22.12 19.29
CA ASP A 43 4.22 23.04 18.44
C ASP A 43 2.82 22.50 18.08
N GLY A 44 2.45 21.33 18.61
CA GLY A 44 1.18 20.67 18.36
C GLY A 44 1.05 20.07 16.95
N LYS A 45 2.17 19.87 16.24
CA LYS A 45 2.18 19.31 14.88
C LYS A 45 2.95 18.00 14.78
N VAL A 46 2.54 17.15 13.85
CA VAL A 46 3.21 15.91 13.51
C VAL A 46 3.44 15.79 12.01
N ASN A 47 4.44 15.01 11.62
CA ASN A 47 4.63 14.58 10.24
C ASN A 47 3.98 13.20 10.07
N LEU A 48 3.21 13.03 9.00
CA LEU A 48 2.67 11.72 8.64
C LEU A 48 3.56 11.08 7.57
N PHE A 49 3.99 9.84 7.82
CA PHE A 49 4.84 9.08 6.92
C PHE A 49 4.19 7.72 6.64
N GLY A 50 3.87 7.46 5.38
CA GLY A 50 3.28 6.20 4.95
C GLY A 50 4.02 5.59 3.76
N ILE A 51 4.14 4.26 3.78
CA ILE A 51 4.75 3.47 2.70
C ILE A 51 3.68 2.60 2.03
N SER A 52 3.74 2.49 0.70
CA SER A 52 2.87 1.67 -0.12
C SER A 52 1.40 1.99 0.19
N PHE A 53 0.58 0.97 0.50
CA PHE A 53 -0.82 1.14 0.86
C PHE A 53 -1.04 2.17 1.97
N SER A 54 -0.18 2.20 3.00
CA SER A 54 -0.28 3.19 4.09
C SER A 54 0.11 4.61 3.67
N GLY A 55 0.82 4.78 2.55
CA GLY A 55 1.11 6.09 1.96
C GLY A 55 -0.17 6.80 1.52
N GLY A 56 -1.06 6.10 0.80
CA GLY A 56 -2.37 6.64 0.47
C GLY A 56 -3.21 6.92 1.71
N LEU A 57 -3.24 5.99 2.69
CA LEU A 57 -4.01 6.18 3.92
C LEU A 57 -3.51 7.36 4.78
N SER A 58 -2.21 7.63 4.77
CA SER A 58 -1.63 8.79 5.46
C SER A 58 -2.09 10.12 4.83
N VAL A 59 -2.21 10.16 3.49
CA VAL A 59 -2.78 11.33 2.80
C VAL A 59 -4.26 11.49 3.12
N VAL A 60 -5.03 10.39 3.20
CA VAL A 60 -6.44 10.45 3.65
C VAL A 60 -6.51 11.02 5.07
N ALA A 61 -5.74 10.49 6.01
CA ALA A 61 -5.74 10.95 7.40
C ALA A 61 -5.37 12.43 7.52
N ALA A 62 -4.34 12.89 6.79
CA ALA A 62 -3.92 14.28 6.78
C ALA A 62 -5.01 15.27 6.30
N GLY A 63 -5.97 14.81 5.50
CA GLY A 63 -7.11 15.60 5.05
C GLY A 63 -8.27 15.69 6.04
N ARG A 64 -8.24 14.92 7.13
CA ARG A 64 -9.39 14.81 8.04
C ARG A 64 -9.49 16.02 8.97
N PRO A 65 -10.71 16.46 9.32
CA PRO A 65 -10.92 17.65 10.16
C PRO A 65 -10.20 17.62 11.52
N ALA A 66 -10.05 16.45 12.14
CA ALA A 66 -9.37 16.32 13.44
C ALA A 66 -7.86 16.59 13.38
N LEU A 67 -7.27 16.50 12.18
CA LEU A 67 -5.86 16.75 11.90
C LEU A 67 -5.61 18.07 11.18
N GLN A 68 -6.65 18.85 10.92
CA GLN A 68 -6.51 20.20 10.39
C GLN A 68 -5.60 21.02 11.32
N ASP A 69 -4.60 21.68 10.73
CA ASP A 69 -3.57 22.48 11.42
C ASP A 69 -2.65 21.71 12.40
N ARG A 70 -2.76 20.38 12.47
CA ARG A 70 -1.92 19.49 13.30
C ARG A 70 -0.92 18.67 12.49
N VAL A 71 -0.92 18.81 11.18
CA VAL A 71 0.05 18.14 10.29
C VAL A 71 1.01 19.19 9.76
N ALA A 72 2.31 18.96 9.92
CA ALA A 72 3.35 19.81 9.36
C ALA A 72 3.59 19.44 7.88
N ALA A 73 3.83 18.16 7.60
CA ALA A 73 3.89 17.60 6.26
C ALA A 73 3.39 16.15 6.23
N THR A 74 3.02 15.68 5.03
CA THR A 74 2.69 14.27 4.79
C THR A 74 3.56 13.69 3.69
N LEU A 75 4.31 12.62 3.96
CA LEU A 75 5.03 11.85 2.96
C LEU A 75 4.28 10.55 2.65
N SER A 76 3.92 10.38 1.38
CA SER A 76 3.49 9.12 0.79
C SER A 76 4.61 8.56 -0.09
N PHE A 77 5.20 7.46 0.35
CA PHE A 77 6.20 6.71 -0.41
C PHE A 77 5.51 5.53 -1.11
N GLY A 78 5.47 5.50 -2.44
CA GLY A 78 4.91 4.37 -3.20
C GLY A 78 3.40 4.23 -3.03
N GLY A 79 2.69 5.28 -2.59
CA GLY A 79 1.26 5.22 -2.28
C GLY A 79 0.34 5.42 -3.48
N HIS A 80 -0.94 5.21 -3.25
CA HIS A 80 -1.98 5.26 -4.27
C HIS A 80 -2.85 6.52 -4.20
N GLY A 81 -3.49 6.89 -5.31
CA GLY A 81 -4.50 7.94 -5.35
C GLY A 81 -5.93 7.38 -5.30
N ASP A 82 -6.18 6.25 -5.95
CA ASP A 82 -7.47 5.56 -5.93
C ASP A 82 -7.30 4.04 -5.80
N LEU A 83 -7.82 3.46 -4.71
CA LEU A 83 -7.62 2.05 -4.41
C LEU A 83 -8.29 1.10 -5.44
N PRO A 84 -9.56 1.29 -5.85
CA PRO A 84 -10.18 0.48 -6.91
C PRO A 84 -9.34 0.40 -8.19
N ARG A 85 -8.72 1.51 -8.58
CA ARG A 85 -7.83 1.56 -9.74
C ARG A 85 -6.58 0.70 -9.57
N VAL A 86 -5.93 0.78 -8.41
CA VAL A 86 -4.78 -0.09 -8.08
C VAL A 86 -5.17 -1.56 -8.06
N LEU A 87 -6.28 -1.92 -7.42
CA LEU A 87 -6.74 -3.31 -7.37
C LEU A 87 -7.15 -3.82 -8.76
N THR A 88 -7.66 -2.94 -9.64
CA THR A 88 -7.91 -3.28 -11.05
C THR A 88 -6.61 -3.61 -11.76
N PHE A 89 -5.58 -2.76 -11.64
CA PHE A 89 -4.26 -3.01 -12.20
C PHE A 89 -3.65 -4.33 -11.69
N LEU A 90 -3.73 -4.62 -10.40
CA LEU A 90 -3.21 -5.87 -9.84
C LEU A 90 -3.87 -7.11 -10.45
N CYS A 91 -5.13 -7.01 -10.89
CA CYS A 91 -5.86 -8.09 -11.52
C CYS A 91 -5.65 -8.19 -13.04
N SER A 92 -5.30 -7.11 -13.74
CA SER A 92 -5.25 -7.07 -15.21
C SER A 92 -3.87 -6.79 -15.80
N GLY A 93 -2.97 -6.14 -15.05
CA GLY A 93 -1.71 -5.60 -15.56
C GLY A 93 -1.86 -4.41 -16.50
N GLU A 94 -3.09 -3.94 -16.76
CA GLU A 94 -3.34 -2.86 -17.71
C GLU A 94 -3.06 -1.49 -17.09
N LEU A 95 -2.22 -0.71 -17.76
CA LEU A 95 -1.96 0.68 -17.43
C LEU A 95 -2.88 1.62 -18.21
N PRO A 96 -3.06 2.88 -17.76
CA PRO A 96 -4.03 3.79 -18.37
C PRO A 96 -3.74 4.21 -19.81
N ASP A 97 -2.50 4.06 -20.27
CA ASP A 97 -2.09 4.31 -21.65
C ASP A 97 -2.32 3.09 -22.56
N GLY A 98 -2.92 2.02 -22.03
CA GLY A 98 -3.16 0.76 -22.72
C GLY A 98 -1.93 -0.16 -22.77
N SER A 99 -0.79 0.25 -22.21
CA SER A 99 0.35 -0.63 -22.04
C SER A 99 0.09 -1.65 -20.94
N HIS A 100 0.87 -2.74 -20.95
CA HIS A 100 0.74 -3.82 -19.99
C HIS A 100 2.02 -3.94 -19.15
N LEU A 101 1.88 -3.93 -17.83
CA LEU A 101 2.94 -4.19 -16.87
C LEU A 101 2.53 -5.40 -16.03
N VAL A 102 3.41 -6.40 -15.93
CA VAL A 102 3.14 -7.60 -15.13
C VAL A 102 3.06 -7.20 -13.65
N PRO A 103 1.88 -7.32 -13.02
CA PRO A 103 1.73 -6.95 -11.63
C PRO A 103 2.40 -7.98 -10.73
N HIS A 104 2.83 -7.54 -9.55
CA HIS A 104 3.35 -8.44 -8.53
C HIS A 104 2.23 -9.36 -8.02
N ASP A 105 2.53 -10.64 -7.83
CA ASP A 105 1.55 -11.67 -7.44
C ASP A 105 0.88 -11.43 -6.08
N TYR A 106 1.63 -10.90 -5.12
CA TYR A 106 1.18 -10.54 -3.79
C TYR A 106 -0.16 -9.78 -3.76
N GLY A 107 -0.37 -8.84 -4.70
CA GLY A 107 -1.58 -8.01 -4.72
C GLY A 107 -2.87 -8.81 -4.87
N VAL A 108 -2.92 -9.76 -5.80
CA VAL A 108 -4.10 -10.61 -6.01
C VAL A 108 -4.34 -11.58 -4.85
N VAL A 109 -3.29 -11.96 -4.12
CA VAL A 109 -3.41 -12.78 -2.91
C VAL A 109 -4.10 -12.00 -1.79
N ILE A 110 -3.75 -10.73 -1.59
CA ILE A 110 -4.42 -9.85 -0.62
C ILE A 110 -5.88 -9.62 -1.01
N ILE A 111 -6.15 -9.38 -2.30
CA ILE A 111 -7.53 -9.21 -2.79
C ILE A 111 -8.35 -10.47 -2.47
N LEU A 112 -7.87 -11.66 -2.86
CA LEU A 112 -8.56 -12.91 -2.61
C LEU A 112 -8.84 -13.13 -1.12
N LEU A 113 -7.88 -12.84 -0.24
CA LEU A 113 -8.07 -12.96 1.22
C LEU A 113 -9.30 -12.17 1.70
N ASN A 114 -9.43 -10.95 1.20
CA ASN A 114 -10.48 -10.04 1.64
C ASN A 114 -11.84 -10.37 1.00
N VAL A 115 -11.87 -10.82 -0.27
CA VAL A 115 -13.12 -11.13 -0.98
C VAL A 115 -13.48 -12.62 -0.99
N ALA A 116 -12.78 -13.47 -0.25
CA ALA A 116 -12.96 -14.93 -0.25
C ALA A 116 -14.43 -15.38 -0.15
N GLU A 117 -15.21 -14.73 0.73
CA GLU A 117 -16.65 -14.98 0.92
C GLU A 117 -17.52 -14.79 -0.33
N LYS A 118 -17.01 -14.09 -1.37
CA LYS A 118 -17.70 -13.90 -2.65
C LYS A 118 -17.41 -15.01 -3.65
N LEU A 119 -16.37 -15.82 -3.43
CA LEU A 119 -15.90 -16.84 -4.37
C LEU A 119 -16.12 -18.27 -3.87
N VAL A 120 -16.31 -18.48 -2.57
CA VAL A 120 -16.46 -19.82 -1.98
C VAL A 120 -17.66 -19.91 -1.03
N PRO A 121 -18.24 -21.10 -0.83
CA PRO A 121 -19.26 -21.32 0.21
C PRO A 121 -18.78 -20.91 1.60
N PRO A 122 -19.68 -20.44 2.50
CA PRO A 122 -19.31 -19.94 3.83
C PRO A 122 -18.38 -20.85 4.64
N GLU A 123 -18.59 -22.16 4.57
CA GLU A 123 -17.79 -23.17 5.27
C GLU A 123 -16.34 -23.28 4.76
N GLN A 124 -16.05 -22.80 3.54
CA GLN A 124 -14.72 -22.83 2.93
C GLN A 124 -13.92 -21.53 3.14
N VAL A 125 -14.58 -20.45 3.60
CA VAL A 125 -13.97 -19.11 3.67
C VAL A 125 -12.76 -19.07 4.60
N GLU A 126 -12.92 -19.48 5.86
CA GLU A 126 -11.80 -19.46 6.82
C GLU A 126 -10.71 -20.49 6.52
N PRO A 127 -11.02 -21.72 6.09
CA PRO A 127 -10.00 -22.65 5.59
C PRO A 127 -9.16 -22.05 4.45
N LEU A 128 -9.81 -21.42 3.44
CA LEU A 128 -9.11 -20.73 2.35
C LEU A 128 -8.24 -19.59 2.87
N ARG A 129 -8.79 -18.72 3.73
CA ARG A 129 -8.05 -17.60 4.34
C ARG A 129 -6.86 -18.09 5.17
N ALA A 130 -6.98 -19.22 5.87
CA ALA A 130 -5.88 -19.83 6.61
C ALA A 130 -4.74 -20.30 5.69
N GLY A 131 -5.08 -20.92 4.56
CA GLY A 131 -4.12 -21.26 3.50
C GLY A 131 -3.40 -20.01 2.98
N ILE A 132 -4.16 -18.98 2.62
CA ILE A 132 -3.62 -17.72 2.10
C ILE A 132 -2.69 -17.04 3.12
N ARG A 133 -3.11 -16.90 4.39
CA ARG A 133 -2.27 -16.33 5.45
C ARG A 133 -0.98 -17.13 5.66
N THR A 134 -1.02 -18.45 5.48
CA THR A 134 0.17 -19.31 5.55
C THR A 134 1.12 -19.02 4.39
N PHE A 135 0.60 -18.86 3.17
CA PHE A 135 1.40 -18.45 2.01
C PHE A 135 2.03 -17.04 2.18
N LEU A 136 1.27 -16.07 2.70
CA LEU A 136 1.77 -14.71 2.96
C LEU A 136 2.89 -14.72 4.01
N ARG A 137 2.73 -15.51 5.08
CA ARG A 137 3.78 -15.73 6.07
C ARG A 137 5.05 -16.31 5.46
N ALA A 138 4.91 -17.34 4.62
CA ALA A 138 6.05 -17.95 3.92
C ALA A 138 6.77 -16.94 3.02
N SER A 139 6.01 -16.07 2.34
CA SER A 139 6.57 -15.00 1.49
C SER A 139 7.36 -13.98 2.30
N HIS A 140 6.88 -13.59 3.49
CA HIS A 140 7.64 -12.72 4.40
C HIS A 140 8.91 -13.40 4.92
N GLN A 141 8.82 -14.67 5.32
CA GLN A 141 9.98 -15.44 5.78
C GLN A 141 11.06 -15.58 4.71
N ALA A 142 10.69 -15.68 3.43
CA ALA A 142 11.64 -15.82 2.33
C ALA A 142 12.62 -14.65 2.22
N MET A 143 12.29 -13.48 2.80
CA MET A 143 13.19 -12.32 2.86
C MET A 143 14.35 -12.48 3.83
N VAL A 144 14.25 -13.42 4.80
CA VAL A 144 15.22 -13.56 5.91
C VAL A 144 15.72 -15.00 6.12
N ASP A 145 14.88 -16.01 5.91
CA ASP A 145 15.19 -17.42 6.10
C ASP A 145 14.48 -18.28 5.04
N GLY A 146 15.23 -18.66 4.01
CA GLY A 146 14.72 -19.45 2.90
C GLY A 146 14.31 -20.88 3.28
N ARG A 147 14.91 -21.48 4.31
CA ARG A 147 14.54 -22.83 4.76
C ARG A 147 13.20 -22.80 5.47
N LEU A 148 13.04 -21.88 6.42
CA LEU A 148 11.77 -21.70 7.12
C LEU A 148 10.64 -21.32 6.15
N ALA A 149 10.93 -20.50 5.15
CA ALA A 149 10.00 -20.17 4.09
C ALA A 149 9.57 -21.41 3.29
N ALA A 150 10.52 -22.26 2.88
CA ALA A 150 10.23 -23.48 2.13
C ALA A 150 9.33 -24.46 2.91
N GLU A 151 9.58 -24.63 4.21
CA GLU A 151 8.73 -25.42 5.11
C GLU A 151 7.31 -24.84 5.21
N THR A 152 7.19 -23.52 5.32
CA THR A 152 5.89 -22.86 5.43
C THR A 152 5.12 -22.86 4.10
N PHE A 153 5.81 -22.76 2.95
CA PHE A 153 5.21 -22.96 1.63
C PHE A 153 4.74 -24.42 1.44
N ALA A 154 5.46 -25.40 1.96
CA ALA A 154 5.00 -26.80 1.94
C ALA A 154 3.69 -26.95 2.72
N LYS A 155 3.62 -26.36 3.92
CA LYS A 155 2.37 -26.33 4.70
C LYS A 155 1.21 -25.65 3.96
N ALA A 156 1.45 -24.57 3.22
CA ALA A 156 0.42 -23.93 2.41
C ALA A 156 -0.11 -24.84 1.28
N ARG A 157 0.74 -25.71 0.72
CA ARG A 157 0.34 -26.74 -0.26
C ARG A 157 -0.41 -27.90 0.39
N ASP A 158 -0.01 -28.33 1.59
CA ASP A 158 -0.74 -29.36 2.34
C ASP A 158 -2.16 -28.88 2.67
N LEU A 159 -2.30 -27.63 3.14
CA LEU A 159 -3.61 -27.00 3.37
C LEU A 159 -4.45 -26.95 2.08
N GLN A 160 -3.84 -26.64 0.93
CA GLN A 160 -4.55 -26.68 -0.36
C GLN A 160 -5.12 -28.08 -0.65
N ALA A 161 -4.37 -29.15 -0.37
CA ALA A 161 -4.79 -30.53 -0.65
C ALA A 161 -5.98 -30.98 0.22
N GLU A 162 -6.20 -30.34 1.36
CA GLU A 162 -7.32 -30.62 2.27
C GLU A 162 -8.59 -29.81 1.93
N LEU A 163 -8.47 -28.77 1.10
CA LEU A 163 -9.61 -27.92 0.75
C LEU A 163 -10.57 -28.63 -0.23
N PRO A 164 -11.89 -28.46 -0.07
CA PRO A 164 -12.85 -28.79 -1.11
C PRO A 164 -12.83 -27.74 -2.24
N GLU A 165 -13.40 -28.10 -3.39
CA GLU A 165 -13.66 -27.12 -4.46
C GLU A 165 -14.82 -26.18 -4.09
N PRO A 166 -14.79 -24.89 -4.50
CA PRO A 166 -13.77 -24.26 -5.35
C PRO A 166 -12.53 -23.70 -4.61
N ALA A 167 -12.47 -23.79 -3.28
CA ALA A 167 -11.36 -23.23 -2.50
C ALA A 167 -10.00 -23.85 -2.84
N ALA A 168 -9.93 -25.15 -3.11
CA ALA A 168 -8.71 -25.83 -3.54
C ALA A 168 -8.13 -25.23 -4.83
N THR A 169 -8.96 -24.99 -5.85
CA THR A 169 -8.54 -24.33 -7.09
C THR A 169 -7.98 -22.93 -6.84
N LEU A 170 -8.67 -22.11 -6.04
CA LEU A 170 -8.22 -20.75 -5.74
C LEU A 170 -6.90 -20.72 -4.97
N MET A 171 -6.76 -21.59 -3.96
CA MET A 171 -5.51 -21.77 -3.23
C MET A 171 -4.39 -22.31 -4.13
N GLY A 172 -4.74 -23.14 -5.11
CA GLY A 172 -3.84 -23.58 -6.18
C GLY A 172 -3.20 -22.40 -6.92
N TYR A 173 -4.01 -21.45 -7.40
CA TYR A 173 -3.49 -20.26 -8.06
C TYR A 173 -2.58 -19.42 -7.15
N VAL A 174 -2.89 -19.34 -5.85
CA VAL A 174 -2.03 -18.66 -4.87
C VAL A 174 -0.68 -19.36 -4.75
N ASN A 175 -0.68 -20.68 -4.52
CA ASN A 175 0.55 -21.47 -4.34
C ASN A 175 1.44 -21.50 -5.59
N THR A 176 0.85 -21.45 -6.78
CA THR A 176 1.58 -21.40 -8.06
C THR A 176 1.83 -19.99 -8.56
N ARG A 177 1.44 -18.94 -7.81
CA ARG A 177 1.61 -17.53 -8.18
C ARG A 177 0.97 -17.20 -9.54
N ASP A 178 -0.15 -17.87 -9.86
CA ASP A 178 -0.84 -17.75 -11.14
C ASP A 178 -1.80 -16.55 -11.15
N VAL A 179 -1.20 -15.37 -11.34
CA VAL A 179 -1.93 -14.11 -11.45
C VAL A 179 -2.86 -14.09 -12.65
N ALA A 180 -2.46 -14.71 -13.77
CA ALA A 180 -3.24 -14.73 -15.00
C ALA A 180 -4.56 -15.50 -14.83
N ALA A 181 -4.57 -16.57 -14.02
CA ALA A 181 -5.79 -17.28 -13.67
C ALA A 181 -6.58 -16.57 -12.55
N LEU A 182 -5.91 -16.05 -11.52
CA LEU A 182 -6.58 -15.48 -10.36
C LEU A 182 -7.16 -14.09 -10.61
N GLY A 183 -6.42 -13.20 -11.26
CA GLY A 183 -6.80 -11.80 -11.50
C GLY A 183 -8.19 -11.61 -12.14
N PRO A 184 -8.50 -12.26 -13.27
CA PRO A 184 -9.81 -12.15 -13.92
C PRO A 184 -10.99 -12.59 -13.04
N ARG A 185 -10.78 -13.50 -12.09
CA ARG A 185 -11.81 -13.97 -11.15
C ARG A 185 -12.09 -12.94 -10.05
N LEU A 186 -11.09 -12.12 -9.71
CA LEU A 186 -11.19 -11.11 -8.66
C LEU A 186 -11.69 -9.75 -9.20
N LEU A 187 -11.41 -9.46 -10.47
CA LEU A 187 -11.74 -8.21 -11.14
C LEU A 187 -13.20 -7.73 -10.97
N PRO A 188 -14.23 -8.60 -10.96
CA PRO A 188 -15.61 -8.15 -10.71
C PRO A 188 -15.84 -7.54 -9.33
N PHE A 189 -15.00 -7.89 -8.33
CA PHE A 189 -15.20 -7.50 -6.94
C PHE A 189 -14.40 -6.26 -6.54
N VAL A 190 -13.25 -6.00 -7.19
CA VAL A 190 -12.31 -4.96 -6.74
C VAL A 190 -12.92 -3.56 -6.71
N LYS A 191 -13.80 -3.24 -7.66
CA LYS A 191 -14.45 -1.93 -7.75
C LYS A 191 -15.43 -1.66 -6.61
N THR A 192 -16.08 -2.71 -6.08
CA THR A 192 -17.05 -2.59 -4.99
C THR A 192 -16.39 -2.75 -3.64
N PHE A 193 -15.49 -3.72 -3.51
CA PHE A 193 -14.78 -4.03 -2.27
C PHE A 193 -13.95 -2.84 -1.76
N ALA A 194 -13.22 -2.17 -2.65
CA ALA A 194 -12.39 -1.01 -2.31
C ALA A 194 -13.09 0.34 -2.58
N ALA A 195 -14.42 0.35 -2.71
CA ALA A 195 -15.15 1.55 -3.13
C ALA A 195 -15.19 2.66 -2.07
N ASP A 196 -14.86 2.37 -0.81
CA ASP A 196 -14.98 3.35 0.26
C ASP A 196 -14.03 4.55 0.03
N PRO A 197 -14.54 5.79 -0.01
CA PRO A 197 -13.71 6.98 -0.16
C PRO A 197 -12.58 7.10 0.86
N ALA A 198 -12.75 6.58 2.08
CA ALA A 198 -11.73 6.58 3.13
C ALA A 198 -10.47 5.78 2.75
N LEU A 199 -10.51 5.01 1.67
CA LEU A 199 -9.37 4.25 1.16
C LEU A 199 -8.71 4.90 -0.07
N SER A 200 -9.24 6.01 -0.58
CA SER A 200 -8.75 6.68 -1.79
C SER A 200 -8.51 8.17 -1.53
N PRO A 201 -7.25 8.64 -1.49
CA PRO A 201 -6.93 10.07 -1.37
C PRO A 201 -7.65 10.99 -2.37
N GLU A 202 -7.77 10.59 -3.64
CA GLU A 202 -8.45 11.37 -4.68
C GLU A 202 -9.96 11.55 -4.41
N ARG A 203 -10.52 10.80 -3.46
CA ARG A 203 -11.95 10.78 -3.11
C ARG A 203 -12.21 11.21 -1.67
N SER A 204 -11.15 11.57 -0.93
CA SER A 204 -11.19 12.06 0.44
C SER A 204 -10.95 13.57 0.47
N PRO A 205 -11.28 14.25 1.58
CA PRO A 205 -10.88 15.65 1.76
C PRO A 205 -9.37 15.82 1.56
N PRO A 206 -8.91 16.84 0.82
CA PRO A 206 -7.48 17.06 0.61
C PRO A 206 -6.82 17.61 1.89
N PRO A 207 -5.55 17.25 2.17
CA PRO A 207 -4.76 17.89 3.22
C PRO A 207 -4.57 19.38 2.98
N THR A 208 -4.48 20.17 4.05
CA THR A 208 -4.06 21.59 4.00
C THR A 208 -2.54 21.75 4.16
N ALA A 209 -1.86 20.76 4.74
CA ALA A 209 -0.42 20.70 4.87
C ALA A 209 0.24 20.27 3.54
N PRO A 210 1.52 20.63 3.29
CA PRO A 210 2.28 20.15 2.15
C PRO A 210 2.33 18.62 2.07
N VAL A 211 2.22 18.10 0.85
CA VAL A 211 2.25 16.66 0.55
C VAL A 211 3.47 16.32 -0.30
N PHE A 212 4.26 15.38 0.18
CA PHE A 212 5.43 14.82 -0.47
C PHE A 212 5.07 13.43 -1.02
N LEU A 213 5.24 13.24 -2.32
CA LEU A 213 4.93 12.01 -3.05
C LEU A 213 6.23 11.47 -3.66
N LEU A 214 6.79 10.42 -3.07
CA LEU A 214 7.97 9.75 -3.59
C LEU A 214 7.57 8.38 -4.14
N HIS A 215 7.96 8.04 -5.36
CA HIS A 215 7.52 6.79 -5.98
C HIS A 215 8.62 6.10 -6.77
N GLY A 216 8.66 4.77 -6.75
CA GLY A 216 9.53 3.97 -7.63
C GLY A 216 8.98 3.91 -9.04
N ALA A 217 9.78 4.29 -10.05
CA ALA A 217 9.30 4.36 -11.43
C ALA A 217 8.86 3.00 -12.01
N GLY A 218 9.46 1.90 -11.55
CA GLY A 218 9.14 0.53 -11.98
C GLY A 218 8.33 -0.28 -10.98
N ASP A 219 7.56 0.37 -10.09
CA ASP A 219 6.73 -0.32 -9.09
C ASP A 219 5.64 -1.18 -9.76
N THR A 220 5.66 -2.49 -9.48
CA THR A 220 4.73 -3.50 -10.01
C THR A 220 3.58 -3.82 -9.06
N VAL A 221 3.51 -3.17 -7.89
CA VAL A 221 2.43 -3.29 -6.91
C VAL A 221 1.49 -2.08 -7.02
N ILE A 222 2.04 -0.88 -6.94
CA ILE A 222 1.31 0.38 -7.10
C ILE A 222 2.01 1.18 -8.23
N PRO A 223 1.43 1.22 -9.45
CA PRO A 223 2.08 1.93 -10.56
C PRO A 223 2.35 3.40 -10.27
N ALA A 224 3.50 3.93 -10.70
CA ALA A 224 3.90 5.32 -10.47
C ALA A 224 2.93 6.38 -11.06
N VAL A 225 2.06 5.98 -12.00
CA VAL A 225 0.97 6.82 -12.50
C VAL A 225 -0.01 7.23 -11.40
N GLU A 226 -0.17 6.42 -10.34
CA GLU A 226 -0.97 6.76 -9.16
C GLU A 226 -0.48 8.05 -8.49
N SER A 227 0.83 8.13 -8.21
CA SER A 227 1.44 9.31 -7.60
C SER A 227 1.30 10.54 -8.48
N SER A 228 1.44 10.39 -9.80
CA SER A 228 1.26 11.50 -10.74
C SER A 228 -0.17 12.03 -10.77
N ARG A 229 -1.17 11.13 -10.68
CA ARG A 229 -2.60 11.50 -10.64
C ARG A 229 -2.98 12.12 -9.30
N LEU A 230 -2.49 11.56 -8.20
CA LEU A 230 -2.68 12.13 -6.87
C LEU A 230 -2.08 13.53 -6.79
N ALA A 231 -0.87 13.74 -7.35
CA ALA A 231 -0.26 15.06 -7.40
C ALA A 231 -1.13 16.06 -8.16
N ALA A 232 -1.69 15.66 -9.31
CA ALA A 232 -2.58 16.51 -10.09
C ALA A 232 -3.89 16.85 -9.33
N ALA A 233 -4.44 15.89 -8.58
CA ALA A 233 -5.65 16.08 -7.78
C ALA A 233 -5.43 17.00 -6.57
N LEU A 234 -4.23 16.97 -5.95
CA LEU A 234 -3.93 17.73 -4.72
C LEU A 234 -3.43 19.16 -4.97
N ARG A 235 -2.74 19.43 -6.09
CA ARG A 235 -2.18 20.75 -6.42
C ARG A 235 -3.15 21.94 -6.33
N PRO A 236 -4.46 21.80 -6.65
CA PRO A 236 -5.41 22.89 -6.45
C PRO A 236 -5.68 23.24 -4.98
N HIS A 237 -5.27 22.38 -4.04
CA HIS A 237 -5.66 22.46 -2.62
C HIS A 237 -4.49 22.68 -1.67
N THR A 238 -3.31 22.16 -1.99
CA THR A 238 -2.10 22.26 -1.14
C THR A 238 -0.82 22.23 -1.97
N GLU A 239 0.31 22.54 -1.34
CA GLU A 239 1.63 22.36 -1.91
C GLU A 239 1.94 20.86 -2.09
N VAL A 240 2.47 20.50 -3.27
CA VAL A 240 2.78 19.11 -3.61
C VAL A 240 4.17 18.99 -4.21
N HIS A 241 5.02 18.21 -3.55
CA HIS A 241 6.31 17.79 -4.06
C HIS A 241 6.17 16.36 -4.57
N ALA A 242 6.40 16.11 -5.87
CA ALA A 242 6.26 14.78 -6.44
C ALA A 242 7.53 14.37 -7.18
N LEU A 243 8.04 13.18 -6.86
CA LEU A 243 9.22 12.59 -7.48
C LEU A 243 8.98 11.11 -7.75
N ALA A 244 8.91 10.73 -9.03
CA ALA A 244 9.08 9.35 -9.46
C ALA A 244 10.55 9.12 -9.82
N THR A 245 11.19 8.11 -9.24
CA THR A 245 12.62 7.86 -9.44
C THR A 245 12.91 6.39 -9.79
N PRO A 246 13.82 6.12 -10.74
CA PRO A 246 14.27 4.77 -11.03
C PRO A 246 15.15 4.17 -9.92
N LEU A 247 15.69 5.00 -9.01
CA LEU A 247 16.61 4.59 -7.93
C LEU A 247 15.96 3.71 -6.86
N ILE A 248 14.62 3.67 -6.80
CA ILE A 248 13.85 2.89 -5.82
C ILE A 248 13.53 1.48 -6.34
N THR A 249 13.88 1.19 -7.59
CA THR A 249 13.89 -0.17 -8.16
C THR A 249 15.33 -0.65 -8.30
N HIS A 250 15.59 -1.97 -8.27
CA HIS A 250 16.91 -2.60 -8.52
C HIS A 250 17.40 -2.40 -9.98
N ALA A 251 17.24 -1.21 -10.54
CA ALA A 251 17.82 -0.84 -11.82
C ALA A 251 19.29 -0.50 -11.59
N GLU A 252 20.19 -1.28 -12.18
CA GLU A 252 21.57 -0.86 -12.39
C GLU A 252 21.56 0.48 -13.14
N MET A 253 22.14 1.52 -12.54
CA MET A 253 22.14 2.87 -13.07
C MET A 253 23.58 3.36 -13.21
N ASP A 254 24.17 3.21 -14.39
CA ASP A 254 25.45 3.80 -14.74
C ASP A 254 25.28 5.14 -15.48
N GLY A 255 26.11 6.13 -15.12
CA GLY A 255 26.28 7.38 -15.89
C GLY A 255 25.66 8.66 -15.30
N PRO A 256 25.73 9.79 -16.03
CA PRO A 256 25.35 11.13 -15.53
C PRO A 256 23.88 11.27 -15.11
N GLN A 257 22.98 10.46 -15.69
CA GLN A 257 21.56 10.44 -15.34
C GLN A 257 21.35 9.95 -13.90
N ALA A 258 22.16 8.99 -13.44
CA ALA A 258 22.12 8.49 -12.07
C ALA A 258 22.47 9.57 -11.05
N LEU A 259 23.47 10.40 -11.34
CA LEU A 259 23.86 11.52 -10.47
C LEU A 259 22.73 12.56 -10.37
N MET A 260 22.06 12.87 -11.48
CA MET A 260 20.93 13.81 -11.48
C MET A 260 19.74 13.27 -10.68
N ASP A 261 19.44 11.98 -10.78
CA ASP A 261 18.35 11.37 -10.01
C ASP A 261 18.70 11.30 -8.51
N VAL A 262 19.98 11.09 -8.16
CA VAL A 262 20.45 11.20 -6.76
C VAL A 262 20.29 12.63 -6.25
N LEU A 263 20.69 13.64 -7.01
CA LEU A 263 20.53 15.04 -6.61
C LEU A 263 19.06 15.44 -6.43
N ARG A 264 18.17 14.98 -7.32
CA ARG A 264 16.72 15.17 -7.17
C ARG A 264 16.17 14.53 -5.91
N LEU A 265 16.61 13.31 -5.60
CA LEU A 265 16.21 12.60 -4.38
C LEU A 265 16.73 13.31 -3.13
N VAL A 266 18.00 13.74 -3.12
CA VAL A 266 18.58 14.53 -2.03
C VAL A 266 17.81 15.83 -1.83
N ARG A 267 17.48 16.54 -2.92
CA ARG A 267 16.69 17.77 -2.84
C ARG A 267 15.29 17.52 -2.27
N PHE A 268 14.62 16.45 -2.70
CA PHE A 268 13.31 16.07 -2.18
C PHE A 268 13.35 15.83 -0.67
N TRP A 269 14.35 15.11 -0.17
CA TRP A 269 14.51 14.89 1.28
C TRP A 269 14.86 16.17 2.04
N ALA A 270 15.68 17.04 1.46
CA ALA A 270 15.97 18.35 2.05
C ALA A 270 14.70 19.21 2.19
N ASP A 271 13.89 19.30 1.13
CA ASP A 271 12.63 20.03 1.15
C ASP A 271 11.65 19.46 2.20
N LEU A 272 11.61 18.13 2.40
CA LEU A 272 10.79 17.50 3.44
C LEU A 272 11.29 17.80 4.87
N LEU A 273 12.61 17.87 5.08
CA LEU A 273 13.19 18.15 6.39
C LEU A 273 13.06 19.62 6.80
N ASP A 274 12.85 20.52 5.83
CA ASP A 274 12.65 21.96 6.02
C ASP A 274 11.17 22.36 6.19
N ALA A 275 10.23 21.43 5.98
CA ALA A 275 8.77 21.63 6.11
C ALA A 275 8.28 21.54 7.56
#